data_AF-A0A6G8Q134-F1
#
_entry.id   AF-A0A6G8Q134-F1
#
_cell.length_a   1.000
_cell.length_b   1.000
_cell.length_c   1.000
_cell.angle_alpha   90.00
_cell.angle_beta   90.00
_cell.angle_gamma   90.00
#
_symmetry.space_group_name_H-M   'P 1'
#
loop_
_entity.id
_entity.type
_entity.pdbx_description
1 polymer ?
#
loop_
_entity_poly.entity_id
_entity_poly.type
_entity_poly.pdbx_seq_one_letter_code
_entity_poly.pdbx_strand_id
1 'polypeptide(L)'
;MWSCGRKASGDPRGALDPARLDRVLEPLLDAGLAYTVHAPLEIDLMDPTSRELQRDVLDASLRFARAVGADVVVCHAGQRVGARDAPHRLKDQLACERDALREAGEIAGEMGAVIAVENYYPELPILRGEVYDYSVWPSELAEQISAVDHPCVGLCLDVGHAALAARAFGFDYLEECAAVAPLVRHLHLHDNLRKPNLTGNPPVSEHTVYGLGDLHLPPGRGTIPSKRLSAAWISPTTLPAASSSPRTLVPGPGGSADRPRARTHGDDAPEKNPSLENGVRQGFSRQETASSDGAKTGPPARHHQCPTSKEAEGKIGPVAEELLSRPGRYRP
;
A
#
# COMPACT_ATOMS: atom_id res chain seq x y z
N MET A 1 -10.20 6.06 5.14
CA MET A 1 -11.16 5.29 4.33
C MET A 1 -10.67 3.87 4.02
N TRP A 2 -9.50 3.47 4.53
CA TRP A 2 -9.24 2.15 5.10
C TRP A 2 -8.64 2.42 6.49
N SER A 3 -9.19 1.85 7.55
CA SER A 3 -8.70 2.04 8.92
C SER A 3 -8.13 0.73 9.39
N CYS A 4 -6.84 0.72 9.72
CA CYS A 4 -6.29 -0.27 10.63
C CYS A 4 -7.17 -0.29 11.89
N GLY A 5 -7.74 -1.45 12.24
CA GLY A 5 -8.61 -1.59 13.43
C GLY A 5 -10.13 -1.62 13.20
N ARG A 6 -10.62 -2.39 12.21
CA ARG A 6 -11.83 -3.24 12.29
C ARG A 6 -12.07 -3.86 10.91
N LYS A 7 -12.02 -5.20 10.85
CA LYS A 7 -12.33 -6.09 9.70
C LYS A 7 -12.67 -5.35 8.40
N ALA A 8 -11.67 -5.26 7.53
CA ALA A 8 -11.78 -4.66 6.20
C ALA A 8 -12.98 -5.22 5.44
N SER A 9 -13.71 -4.32 4.79
CA SER A 9 -14.96 -4.61 4.09
C SER A 9 -14.76 -4.87 2.60
N GLY A 10 -13.84 -5.77 2.27
CA GLY A 10 -13.73 -6.31 0.91
C GLY A 10 -14.70 -7.46 0.71
N ASP A 11 -15.24 -7.61 -0.50
CA ASP A 11 -15.77 -8.90 -0.93
C ASP A 11 -14.62 -9.92 -0.89
N PRO A 12 -14.79 -11.13 -0.31
CA PRO A 12 -13.75 -12.16 -0.27
C PRO A 12 -13.23 -12.60 -1.66
N ARG A 13 -13.82 -12.11 -2.75
CA ARG A 13 -13.45 -12.38 -4.14
C ARG A 13 -12.59 -11.28 -4.80
N GLY A 14 -12.06 -10.32 -4.03
CA GLY A 14 -11.29 -9.21 -4.61
C GLY A 14 -12.17 -8.21 -5.39
N ALA A 15 -13.45 -8.11 -5.07
CA ALA A 15 -14.40 -7.23 -5.75
C ALA A 15 -14.81 -6.02 -4.89
N LEU A 16 -15.22 -4.93 -5.55
CA LEU A 16 -15.85 -3.80 -4.90
C LEU A 16 -17.27 -4.17 -4.44
N ASP A 17 -17.60 -3.81 -3.20
CA ASP A 17 -18.98 -3.84 -2.69
C ASP A 17 -19.75 -2.62 -3.23
N PRO A 18 -20.73 -2.79 -4.14
CA PRO A 18 -21.44 -1.67 -4.76
C PRO A 18 -22.13 -0.77 -3.74
N ALA A 19 -22.73 -1.36 -2.69
CA ALA A 19 -23.45 -0.59 -1.68
C ALA A 19 -22.50 0.26 -0.82
N ARG A 20 -21.22 -0.13 -0.72
CA ARG A 20 -20.19 0.68 -0.06
C ARG A 20 -19.61 1.73 -0.99
N LEU A 21 -19.42 1.40 -2.26
CA LEU A 21 -18.99 2.35 -3.28
C LEU A 21 -19.94 3.53 -3.35
N ASP A 22 -21.25 3.29 -3.48
CA ASP A 22 -22.26 4.35 -3.59
C ASP A 22 -22.23 5.30 -2.38
N ARG A 23 -22.01 4.76 -1.17
CA ARG A 23 -21.95 5.55 0.07
C ARG A 23 -20.76 6.51 0.14
N VAL A 24 -19.66 6.20 -0.55
CA VAL A 24 -18.46 7.04 -0.54
C VAL A 24 -18.33 7.88 -1.80
N LEU A 25 -18.94 7.46 -2.90
CA LEU A 25 -18.77 8.08 -4.21
C LEU A 25 -19.34 9.50 -4.24
N GLU A 26 -20.58 9.70 -3.80
CA GLU A 26 -21.20 11.03 -3.80
C GLU A 26 -20.39 12.07 -3.00
N PRO A 27 -20.00 11.82 -1.73
CA PRO A 27 -19.17 12.77 -0.98
C PRO A 27 -17.80 13.03 -1.61
N LEU A 28 -17.17 12.02 -2.22
CA LEU A 28 -15.87 12.17 -2.85
C LEU A 28 -15.96 13.04 -4.13
N LEU A 29 -16.99 12.83 -4.95
CA LEU A 29 -17.19 13.63 -6.15
C LEU A 29 -17.57 15.08 -5.81
N ASP A 30 -18.37 15.31 -4.76
CA ASP A 30 -18.79 16.64 -4.33
C ASP A 30 -17.62 17.48 -3.74
N ALA A 31 -16.62 16.83 -3.16
CA ALA A 31 -15.49 17.53 -2.54
C ALA A 31 -14.62 18.33 -3.53
N GLY A 32 -14.73 18.07 -4.85
CA GLY A 32 -13.99 18.81 -5.88
C GLY A 32 -12.46 18.67 -5.79
N LEU A 33 -11.97 17.56 -5.23
CA LEU A 33 -10.55 17.26 -5.07
C LEU A 33 -10.04 16.40 -6.23
N ALA A 34 -8.74 16.46 -6.49
CA ALA A 34 -8.04 15.47 -7.29
C ALA A 34 -7.68 14.27 -6.39
N TYR A 35 -7.83 13.06 -6.91
CA TYR A 35 -7.62 11.84 -6.15
C TYR A 35 -6.48 11.00 -6.70
N THR A 36 -5.78 10.33 -5.80
CA THR A 36 -4.99 9.14 -6.08
C THR A 36 -5.50 8.02 -5.19
N VAL A 37 -5.34 6.77 -5.63
CA VAL A 37 -5.82 5.59 -4.91
C VAL A 37 -4.64 4.73 -4.54
N HIS A 38 -4.62 4.24 -3.31
CA HIS A 38 -3.72 3.18 -2.89
C HIS A 38 -4.50 1.86 -2.90
N ALA A 39 -3.98 0.85 -3.60
CA ALA A 39 -4.50 -0.51 -3.55
C ALA A 39 -4.34 -1.10 -2.14
N PRO A 40 -5.04 -2.20 -1.79
CA PRO A 40 -4.83 -2.85 -0.50
C PRO A 40 -3.35 -3.22 -0.26
N LEU A 41 -2.87 -3.03 0.97
CA LEU A 41 -1.45 -3.16 1.34
C LEU A 41 -0.87 -4.57 1.08
N GLU A 42 -1.71 -5.60 1.17
CA GLU A 42 -1.31 -7.02 1.07
C GLU A 42 -1.34 -7.54 -0.39
N ILE A 43 -1.49 -6.65 -1.37
CA ILE A 43 -1.41 -7.06 -2.77
C ILE A 43 -0.01 -7.60 -3.07
N ASP A 44 0.05 -8.83 -3.61
CA ASP A 44 1.30 -9.53 -3.93
C ASP A 44 1.15 -10.20 -5.30
N LEU A 45 1.49 -9.49 -6.37
CA LEU A 45 1.43 -10.02 -7.74
C LEU A 45 2.49 -11.11 -8.01
N MET A 46 3.41 -11.35 -7.06
CA MET A 46 4.33 -12.47 -7.07
C MET A 46 3.78 -13.72 -6.39
N ASP A 47 2.63 -13.64 -5.69
CA ASP A 47 2.05 -14.78 -4.97
C ASP A 47 1.61 -15.89 -5.95
N PRO A 48 2.29 -17.04 -5.95
CA PRO A 48 1.98 -18.11 -6.89
C PRO A 48 0.69 -18.86 -6.55
N THR A 49 0.20 -18.73 -5.31
CA THR A 49 -0.94 -19.49 -4.77
C THR A 49 -2.29 -18.80 -4.98
N SER A 50 -2.28 -17.48 -5.19
CA SER A 50 -3.50 -16.66 -5.28
C SER A 50 -3.51 -15.67 -6.46
N ARG A 51 -2.74 -15.95 -7.53
CA ARG A 51 -2.52 -15.05 -8.68
C ARG A 51 -3.77 -14.34 -9.21
N GLU A 52 -4.84 -15.08 -9.46
CA GLU A 52 -6.10 -14.52 -9.99
C GLU A 52 -6.73 -13.54 -8.99
N LEU A 53 -6.77 -13.91 -7.71
CA LEU A 53 -7.28 -13.05 -6.65
C LEU A 53 -6.45 -11.75 -6.52
N GLN A 54 -5.12 -11.85 -6.59
CA GLN A 54 -4.22 -10.69 -6.50
C GLN A 54 -4.43 -9.72 -7.67
N ARG A 55 -4.66 -10.26 -8.88
CA ARG A 55 -5.04 -9.47 -10.05
C ARG A 55 -6.43 -8.84 -9.89
N ASP A 56 -7.42 -9.60 -9.42
CA ASP A 56 -8.77 -9.09 -9.19
C ASP A 56 -8.79 -7.92 -8.20
N VAL A 57 -7.94 -7.96 -7.18
CA VAL A 57 -7.76 -6.87 -6.21
C VAL A 57 -7.18 -5.61 -6.87
N LEU A 58 -6.20 -5.74 -7.76
CA LEU A 58 -5.67 -4.59 -8.53
C LEU A 58 -6.75 -4.02 -9.46
N ASP A 59 -7.47 -4.88 -10.17
CA ASP A 59 -8.54 -4.50 -11.09
C ASP A 59 -9.70 -3.83 -10.36
N ALA A 60 -10.04 -4.27 -9.15
CA ALA A 60 -11.00 -3.59 -8.29
C ALA A 60 -10.51 -2.20 -7.86
N SER A 61 -9.21 -2.07 -7.57
CA SER A 61 -8.59 -0.78 -7.22
C SER A 61 -8.63 0.19 -8.41
N LEU A 62 -8.34 -0.28 -9.62
CA LEU A 62 -8.48 0.46 -10.88
C LEU A 62 -9.94 0.88 -11.15
N ARG A 63 -10.89 -0.04 -10.95
CA ARG A 63 -12.32 0.28 -11.08
C ARG A 63 -12.77 1.35 -10.08
N PHE A 64 -12.26 1.30 -8.85
CA PHE A 64 -12.53 2.32 -7.84
C PHE A 64 -11.92 3.66 -8.24
N ALA A 65 -10.66 3.67 -8.66
CA ALA A 65 -9.96 4.85 -9.14
C ALA A 65 -10.74 5.55 -10.26
N ARG A 66 -11.18 4.79 -11.27
CA ARG A 66 -12.04 5.30 -12.34
C ARG A 66 -13.34 5.91 -11.81
N ALA A 67 -14.00 5.28 -10.84
CA ALA A 67 -15.26 5.79 -10.29
C ALA A 67 -15.09 7.16 -9.63
N VAL A 68 -13.99 7.36 -8.90
CA VAL A 68 -13.69 8.61 -8.20
C VAL A 68 -12.89 9.62 -9.04
N GLY A 69 -12.56 9.27 -10.29
CA GLY A 69 -11.75 10.11 -11.18
C GLY A 69 -10.29 10.28 -10.73
N ALA A 70 -9.71 9.24 -10.14
CA ALA A 70 -8.30 9.24 -9.75
C ALA A 70 -7.39 8.89 -10.94
N ASP A 71 -6.31 9.65 -11.09
CA ASP A 71 -5.37 9.51 -12.21
C ASP A 71 -4.17 8.58 -11.89
N VAL A 72 -4.03 8.16 -10.64
CA VAL A 72 -2.93 7.28 -10.17
C VAL A 72 -3.47 6.21 -9.24
N VAL A 73 -3.05 4.96 -9.48
CA VAL A 73 -3.21 3.84 -8.55
C VAL A 73 -1.83 3.39 -8.06
N VAL A 74 -1.58 3.51 -6.77
CA VAL A 74 -0.39 2.99 -6.10
C VAL A 74 -0.64 1.54 -5.68
N CYS A 75 0.34 0.66 -5.90
CA CYS A 75 0.34 -0.68 -5.31
C CYS A 75 1.74 -1.02 -4.81
N HIS A 76 1.85 -1.95 -3.87
CA HIS A 76 3.14 -2.46 -3.45
C HIS A 76 3.71 -3.42 -4.49
N ALA A 77 5.04 -3.54 -4.50
CA ALA A 77 5.74 -4.59 -5.21
C ALA A 77 5.46 -5.97 -4.57
N GLY A 78 5.57 -7.02 -5.38
CA GLY A 78 5.43 -8.39 -4.93
C GLY A 78 6.54 -8.84 -4.00
N GLN A 79 6.21 -9.77 -3.12
CA GLN A 79 7.11 -10.29 -2.11
C GLN A 79 7.28 -11.80 -2.24
N ARG A 80 8.48 -12.28 -1.95
CA ARG A 80 8.77 -13.71 -1.88
C ARG A 80 8.81 -14.16 -0.42
N VAL A 81 7.86 -15.00 -0.03
CA VAL A 81 7.75 -15.54 1.32
C VAL A 81 8.46 -16.90 1.39
N GLY A 82 9.50 -17.02 2.22
CA GLY A 82 10.47 -18.12 2.17
C GLY A 82 9.85 -19.53 2.09
N ALA A 83 9.07 -19.93 3.10
CA ALA A 83 8.51 -21.28 3.15
C ALA A 83 7.38 -21.52 2.14
N ARG A 84 6.55 -20.50 1.87
CA ARG A 84 5.44 -20.56 0.90
C ARG A 84 5.97 -20.73 -0.52
N ASP A 85 7.01 -19.96 -0.86
CA ASP A 85 7.45 -19.78 -2.25
C ASP A 85 8.69 -20.61 -2.61
N ALA A 86 9.25 -21.36 -1.66
CA ALA A 86 10.40 -22.25 -1.87
C ALA A 86 10.30 -23.12 -3.13
N PRO A 87 9.14 -23.70 -3.51
CA PRO A 87 9.01 -24.50 -4.74
C PRO A 87 9.09 -23.69 -6.05
N HIS A 88 8.90 -22.37 -5.99
CA HIS A 88 8.82 -21.50 -7.17
C HIS A 88 10.15 -20.79 -7.40
N ARG A 89 10.53 -20.61 -8.67
CA ARG A 89 11.73 -19.84 -9.03
C ARG A 89 11.40 -18.35 -8.97
N LEU A 90 12.29 -17.57 -8.34
CA LEU A 90 12.14 -16.10 -8.25
C LEU A 90 11.92 -15.45 -9.63
N LYS A 91 12.68 -15.88 -10.65
CA LYS A 91 12.52 -15.38 -12.03
C LYS A 91 11.10 -15.54 -12.57
N ASP A 92 10.44 -16.66 -12.24
CA ASP A 92 9.10 -16.96 -12.73
C ASP A 92 8.06 -16.10 -12.00
N GLN A 93 8.25 -15.86 -10.69
CA GLN A 93 7.39 -14.94 -9.93
C GLN A 93 7.53 -13.49 -10.41
N LEU A 94 8.75 -13.00 -10.59
CA LEU A 94 9.00 -11.67 -11.15
C LEU A 94 8.39 -11.53 -12.56
N ALA A 95 8.40 -12.60 -13.37
CA ALA A 95 7.72 -12.59 -14.66
C ALA A 95 6.20 -12.49 -14.53
N CYS A 96 5.60 -13.23 -13.59
CA CYS A 96 4.17 -13.17 -13.33
C CYS A 96 3.73 -11.75 -12.92
N GLU A 97 4.49 -11.10 -12.05
CA GLU A 97 4.23 -9.73 -11.65
C GLU A 97 4.29 -8.77 -12.85
N ARG A 98 5.33 -8.87 -13.69
CA ARG A 98 5.43 -8.01 -14.88
C ARG A 98 4.26 -8.19 -15.84
N ASP A 99 3.82 -9.42 -16.05
CA ASP A 99 2.69 -9.72 -16.92
C ASP A 99 1.40 -9.16 -16.33
N ALA A 100 1.16 -9.34 -15.03
CA ALA A 100 0.01 -8.75 -14.33
C ALA A 100 0.01 -7.21 -14.39
N LEU A 101 1.17 -6.57 -14.16
CA LEU A 101 1.31 -5.13 -14.26
C LEU A 101 1.08 -4.61 -15.68
N ARG A 102 1.53 -5.34 -16.71
CA ARG A 102 1.29 -4.97 -18.10
C ARG A 102 -0.19 -5.01 -18.43
N GLU A 103 -0.88 -6.08 -18.07
CA GLU A 103 -2.33 -6.22 -18.27
C GLU A 103 -3.11 -5.13 -17.53
N ALA A 104 -2.76 -4.88 -16.27
CA ALA A 104 -3.36 -3.79 -15.49
C ALA A 104 -3.03 -2.41 -16.07
N GLY A 105 -1.86 -2.26 -16.68
CA GLY A 105 -1.41 -1.07 -17.39
C GLY A 105 -2.29 -0.71 -18.59
N GLU A 106 -2.75 -1.71 -19.36
CA GLU A 106 -3.70 -1.49 -20.46
C GLU A 106 -5.02 -0.93 -19.91
N ILE A 107 -5.54 -1.52 -18.83
CA ILE A 107 -6.77 -1.06 -18.15
C ILE A 107 -6.60 0.37 -17.62
N ALA A 108 -5.45 0.68 -17.02
CA ALA A 108 -5.13 2.03 -16.55
C ALA A 108 -5.08 3.04 -17.72
N GLY A 109 -4.49 2.65 -18.85
CA GLY A 109 -4.43 3.47 -20.05
C GLY A 109 -5.81 3.81 -20.63
N GLU A 110 -6.74 2.85 -20.67
CA GLU A 110 -8.12 3.06 -21.13
C GLU A 110 -8.87 4.11 -20.31
N MET A 111 -8.57 4.23 -19.01
CA MET A 111 -9.18 5.22 -18.12
C MET A 111 -8.37 6.53 -18.00
N GLY A 112 -7.21 6.63 -18.67
CA GLY A 112 -6.33 7.79 -18.57
C GLY A 112 -5.57 7.89 -17.24
N ALA A 113 -5.40 6.78 -16.54
CA ALA A 113 -4.66 6.68 -15.28
C ALA A 113 -3.32 5.96 -15.46
N VAL A 114 -2.49 5.97 -14.41
CA VAL A 114 -1.24 5.21 -14.34
C VAL A 114 -1.17 4.37 -13.07
N ILE A 115 -0.47 3.25 -13.13
CA ILE A 115 -0.09 2.45 -11.96
C ILE A 115 1.31 2.87 -11.52
N ALA A 116 1.48 3.09 -10.22
CA ALA A 116 2.76 3.44 -9.62
C ALA A 116 3.12 2.39 -8.56
N VAL A 117 4.09 1.52 -8.86
CA VAL A 117 4.54 0.49 -7.92
C VAL A 117 5.49 1.11 -6.89
N GLU A 118 5.20 0.94 -5.61
CA GLU A 118 5.92 1.57 -4.52
C GLU A 118 7.16 0.80 -4.07
N ASN A 119 8.25 1.52 -3.80
CA ASN A 119 9.41 0.95 -3.11
C ASN A 119 9.11 0.73 -1.62
N TYR A 120 9.41 -0.45 -1.12
CA TYR A 120 9.11 -0.80 0.26
C TYR A 120 10.23 -0.42 1.24
N TYR A 121 9.93 -0.50 2.53
CA TYR A 121 10.88 -0.24 3.61
C TYR A 121 11.36 -1.56 4.26
N PRO A 122 12.53 -1.56 4.91
CA PRO A 122 13.11 -2.79 5.46
C PRO A 122 12.42 -3.20 6.77
N GLU A 123 11.24 -3.81 6.65
CA GLU A 123 10.55 -4.42 7.80
C GLU A 123 11.33 -5.61 8.39
N LEU A 124 10.96 -5.99 9.61
CA LEU A 124 11.66 -7.05 10.34
C LEU A 124 11.70 -8.40 9.62
N PRO A 125 10.63 -8.89 8.95
CA PRO A 125 10.71 -10.13 8.17
C PRO A 125 11.71 -10.06 7.02
N ILE A 126 11.84 -8.90 6.37
CA ILE A 126 12.83 -8.64 5.30
C ILE A 126 14.23 -8.67 5.88
N LEU A 127 14.45 -7.95 6.99
CA LEU A 127 15.74 -7.90 7.67
C LEU A 127 16.20 -9.27 8.19
N ARG A 128 15.27 -10.18 8.48
CA ARG A 128 15.56 -11.56 8.89
C ARG A 128 15.70 -12.54 7.73
N GLY A 129 15.42 -12.12 6.49
CA GLY A 129 15.40 -13.00 5.32
C GLY A 129 14.23 -13.98 5.30
N GLU A 130 13.18 -13.74 6.09
CA GLU A 130 11.93 -14.52 6.07
C GLU A 130 11.09 -14.16 4.83
N VAL A 131 11.19 -12.89 4.42
CA VAL A 131 10.59 -12.32 3.20
C VAL A 131 11.71 -11.69 2.38
N TYR A 132 11.68 -11.89 1.06
CA TYR A 132 12.49 -11.12 0.13
C TYR A 132 11.59 -10.17 -0.65
N ASP A 133 11.91 -8.88 -0.58
CA ASP A 133 11.25 -7.80 -1.31
C ASP A 133 12.34 -7.05 -2.05
N TYR A 134 12.32 -7.13 -3.39
CA TYR A 134 13.32 -6.49 -4.24
C TYR A 134 13.17 -4.96 -4.21
N SER A 135 11.97 -4.45 -3.89
CA SER A 135 11.66 -3.03 -3.98
C SER A 135 12.26 -2.19 -2.87
N VAL A 136 12.84 -2.80 -1.83
CA VAL A 136 13.64 -2.07 -0.83
C VAL A 136 14.92 -1.47 -1.43
N TRP A 137 15.35 -1.96 -2.60
CA TRP A 137 16.36 -1.32 -3.45
C TRP A 137 15.65 -0.61 -4.60
N PRO A 138 15.58 0.74 -4.60
CA PRO A 138 14.89 1.50 -5.65
C PRO A 138 15.38 1.14 -7.07
N SER A 139 16.68 0.88 -7.24
CA SER A 139 17.29 0.43 -8.49
C SER A 139 16.76 -0.93 -8.97
N GLU A 140 16.61 -1.92 -8.09
CA GLU A 140 15.99 -3.21 -8.45
C GLU A 140 14.51 -3.03 -8.84
N LEU A 141 13.79 -2.15 -8.15
CA LEU A 141 12.43 -1.78 -8.56
C LEU A 141 12.41 -1.12 -9.95
N ALA A 142 13.34 -0.21 -10.22
CA ALA A 142 13.46 0.42 -11.52
C ALA A 142 13.76 -0.58 -12.64
N GLU A 143 14.60 -1.59 -12.39
CA GLU A 143 14.83 -2.68 -13.34
C GLU A 143 13.55 -3.46 -13.63
N GLN A 144 12.79 -3.82 -12.59
CA GLN A 144 11.55 -4.56 -12.74
C GLN A 144 10.49 -3.76 -13.50
N ILE A 145 10.31 -2.47 -13.18
CA ILE A 145 9.38 -1.57 -13.86
C ILE A 145 9.79 -1.31 -15.31
N SER A 146 11.08 -1.12 -15.57
CA SER A 146 11.60 -0.98 -16.93
C SER A 146 11.35 -2.24 -17.76
N ALA A 147 11.42 -3.42 -17.14
CA ALA A 147 11.13 -4.69 -17.80
C ALA A 147 9.63 -4.96 -18.01
N VAL A 148 8.72 -4.24 -17.33
CA VAL A 148 7.28 -4.26 -17.68
C VAL A 148 7.08 -3.67 -19.08
N ASP A 149 7.84 -2.61 -19.41
CA ASP A 149 7.81 -1.90 -20.70
C ASP A 149 6.40 -1.45 -21.09
N HIS A 150 5.74 -0.70 -20.19
CA HIS A 150 4.39 -0.19 -20.40
C HIS A 150 4.27 1.28 -19.99
N PRO A 151 3.73 2.18 -20.85
CA PRO A 151 3.72 3.62 -20.60
C PRO A 151 2.88 4.05 -19.39
N CYS A 152 1.88 3.26 -19.03
CA CYS A 152 0.98 3.51 -17.89
C CYS A 152 1.42 2.77 -16.62
N VAL A 153 2.61 2.18 -16.58
CA VAL A 153 3.20 1.58 -15.38
C VAL A 153 4.49 2.32 -15.05
N GLY A 154 4.63 2.73 -13.80
CA GLY A 154 5.80 3.42 -13.30
C GLY A 154 6.01 3.18 -11.82
N LEU A 155 6.79 4.07 -11.19
CA LEU A 155 7.23 3.92 -9.81
C LEU A 155 6.56 4.97 -8.90
N CYS A 156 6.09 4.54 -7.74
CA CYS A 156 5.80 5.43 -6.62
C CYS A 156 7.06 5.50 -5.76
N LEU A 157 7.70 6.66 -5.67
CA LEU A 157 8.85 6.80 -4.77
C LEU A 157 8.34 7.20 -3.40
N ASP A 158 8.45 6.30 -2.44
CA ASP A 158 8.42 6.65 -1.03
C ASP A 158 9.83 7.00 -0.55
N VAL A 159 10.00 8.29 -0.30
CA VAL A 159 11.29 8.86 0.10
C VAL A 159 11.73 8.44 1.49
N GLY A 160 10.78 8.10 2.36
CA GLY A 160 11.03 7.65 3.72
C GLY A 160 11.43 6.19 3.80
N HIS A 161 10.75 5.34 3.03
CA HIS A 161 11.10 3.95 2.83
C HIS A 161 12.52 3.83 2.28
N ALA A 162 12.83 4.54 1.19
CA ALA A 162 14.16 4.55 0.59
C ALA A 162 15.25 5.03 1.57
N ALA A 163 14.95 6.00 2.45
CA ALA A 163 15.92 6.50 3.42
C ALA A 163 16.20 5.51 4.57
N LEU A 164 15.21 4.69 4.95
CA LEU A 164 15.38 3.59 5.90
C LEU A 164 16.15 2.44 5.26
N ALA A 165 15.79 2.05 4.04
CA ALA A 165 16.48 1.01 3.29
C ALA A 165 17.96 1.36 3.07
N ALA A 166 18.27 2.60 2.69
CA ALA A 166 19.65 3.08 2.54
C ALA A 166 20.47 2.89 3.83
N ARG A 167 19.84 3.06 5.00
CA ARG A 167 20.49 2.85 6.29
C ARG A 167 20.64 1.39 6.66
N ALA A 168 19.65 0.56 6.33
CA ALA A 168 19.68 -0.87 6.62
C ALA A 168 20.70 -1.60 5.74
N PHE A 169 20.75 -1.28 4.45
CA PHE A 169 21.54 -2.01 3.45
C PHE A 169 22.80 -1.28 2.99
N GLY A 170 23.00 -0.02 3.38
CA GLY A 170 24.27 0.69 3.20
C GLY A 170 24.52 1.28 1.81
N PHE A 171 23.48 1.45 0.99
CA PHE A 171 23.58 2.12 -0.31
C PHE A 171 23.46 3.65 -0.21
N ASP A 172 23.86 4.38 -1.26
CA ASP A 172 23.68 5.84 -1.31
C ASP A 172 22.24 6.21 -1.68
N TYR A 173 21.58 6.87 -0.72
CA TYR A 173 20.19 7.28 -0.85
C TYR A 173 19.93 8.23 -2.03
N LEU A 174 20.82 9.20 -2.28
CA LEU A 174 20.61 10.20 -3.32
C LEU A 174 20.86 9.61 -4.71
N GLU A 175 21.86 8.73 -4.84
CA GLU A 175 22.13 8.01 -6.10
C GLU A 175 20.95 7.10 -6.47
N GLU A 176 20.42 6.31 -5.53
CA GLU A 176 19.24 5.47 -5.74
C GLU A 176 18.00 6.30 -6.14
N CYS A 177 17.73 7.39 -5.41
CA CYS A 177 16.62 8.28 -5.76
C CYS A 177 16.79 8.96 -7.12
N ALA A 178 18.02 9.24 -7.54
CA ALA A 178 18.29 9.82 -8.87
C ALA A 178 18.12 8.78 -9.98
N ALA A 179 18.54 7.53 -9.73
CA ALA A 179 18.42 6.43 -10.69
C ALA A 179 16.97 6.13 -11.06
N VAL A 180 16.06 6.21 -10.10
CA VAL A 180 14.63 5.92 -10.32
C VAL A 180 13.81 7.11 -10.83
N ALA A 181 14.32 8.34 -10.71
CA ALA A 181 13.58 9.57 -11.00
C ALA A 181 12.88 9.58 -12.39
N PRO A 182 13.47 9.06 -13.49
CA PRO A 182 12.80 9.02 -14.79
C PRO A 182 11.54 8.14 -14.84
N LEU A 183 11.41 7.17 -13.92
CA LEU A 183 10.29 6.23 -13.86
C LEU A 183 9.20 6.68 -12.86
N VAL A 184 9.47 7.71 -12.07
CA VAL A 184 8.56 8.17 -11.02
C VAL A 184 7.28 8.75 -11.61
N ARG A 185 6.14 8.21 -11.20
CA ARG A 185 4.79 8.70 -11.53
C ARG A 185 4.04 9.23 -10.31
N HIS A 186 4.47 8.84 -9.11
CA HIS A 186 3.89 9.28 -7.85
C HIS A 186 4.96 9.41 -6.76
N LEU A 187 4.70 10.24 -5.76
CA LEU A 187 5.63 10.48 -4.65
C LEU A 187 4.88 10.36 -3.33
N HIS A 188 5.35 9.48 -2.46
CA HIS A 188 5.00 9.53 -1.04
C HIS A 188 6.08 10.35 -0.32
N LEU A 189 5.67 11.51 0.19
CA LEU A 189 6.56 12.48 0.81
C LEU A 189 6.28 12.61 2.31
N HIS A 190 7.22 12.09 3.09
CA HIS A 190 7.27 12.24 4.54
C HIS A 190 8.72 12.20 5.02
N ASP A 191 8.93 12.22 6.33
CA ASP A 191 10.25 12.21 6.96
C ASP A 191 10.34 11.15 8.06
N ASN A 192 11.55 10.73 8.38
CA ASN A 192 11.83 9.85 9.51
C ASN A 192 13.26 10.08 10.03
N LEU A 193 13.60 9.42 11.14
CA LEU A 193 14.93 9.57 11.75
C LEU A 193 15.99 8.69 11.08
N ARG A 194 15.63 7.98 9.99
CA ARG A 194 16.51 7.04 9.29
C ARG A 194 17.10 5.98 10.23
N LYS A 195 16.30 5.49 11.17
CA LYS A 195 16.69 4.47 12.16
C LYS A 195 15.85 3.22 11.94
N PRO A 196 16.27 2.26 11.11
CA PRO A 196 15.55 1.00 10.96
C PRO A 196 15.56 0.21 12.28
N ASN A 197 14.50 -0.57 12.53
CA ASN A 197 14.42 -1.45 13.70
C ASN A 197 15.11 -2.80 13.42
N LEU A 198 16.44 -2.82 13.42
CA LEU A 198 17.24 -3.98 13.02
C LEU A 198 17.05 -5.21 13.91
N THR A 199 16.68 -5.03 15.18
CA THR A 199 16.57 -6.12 16.15
C THR A 199 15.13 -6.59 16.37
N GLY A 200 14.15 -5.82 15.88
CA GLY A 200 12.75 -6.00 16.23
C GLY A 200 12.37 -5.46 17.62
N ASN A 201 13.30 -4.85 18.36
CA ASN A 201 13.07 -4.31 19.69
C ASN A 201 13.46 -2.82 19.77
N PRO A 202 12.59 -1.97 20.33
CA PRO A 202 11.24 -2.24 20.85
C PRO A 202 10.22 -2.59 19.74
N PRO A 203 9.03 -3.12 20.12
CA PRO A 203 7.99 -3.47 19.15
C PRO A 203 7.49 -2.25 18.36
N VAL A 204 6.84 -2.49 17.22
CA VAL A 204 6.33 -1.44 16.30
C VAL A 204 5.47 -0.39 17.01
N SER A 205 4.70 -0.78 18.02
CA SER A 205 3.87 0.15 18.82
C SER A 205 4.67 1.23 19.56
N GLU A 206 5.96 1.00 19.80
CA GLU A 206 6.86 1.92 20.51
C GLU A 206 7.74 2.74 19.54
N HIS A 207 7.67 2.47 18.23
CA HIS A 207 8.56 3.09 17.24
C HIS A 207 8.56 4.60 17.29
N THR A 208 7.39 5.23 17.47
CA THR A 208 7.27 6.69 17.59
C THR A 208 8.05 7.26 18.78
N VAL A 209 8.11 6.54 19.91
CA VAL A 209 8.78 7.00 21.13
C VAL A 209 10.31 6.91 20.98
N TYR A 210 10.80 5.84 20.36
CA TYR A 210 12.23 5.60 20.18
C TYR A 210 12.77 6.17 18.85
N GLY A 211 11.87 6.67 18.01
CA GLY A 211 12.16 7.22 16.69
C GLY A 211 12.74 6.18 15.73
N LEU A 212 12.18 4.97 15.76
CA LEU A 212 12.57 3.85 14.88
C LEU A 212 11.55 3.66 13.75
N GLY A 213 12.00 3.06 12.65
CA GLY A 213 11.12 2.64 11.56
C GLY A 213 10.52 3.79 10.78
N ASP A 214 9.41 3.47 10.12
CA ASP A 214 8.68 4.43 9.30
C ASP A 214 7.72 5.27 10.13
N LEU A 215 8.12 6.51 10.39
CA LEU A 215 7.46 7.39 11.36
C LEU A 215 6.43 8.33 10.72
N HIS A 216 6.44 8.45 9.40
CA HIS A 216 5.67 9.46 8.64
C HIS A 216 5.68 10.86 9.30
N LEU A 217 6.85 11.31 9.77
CA LEU A 217 6.97 12.66 10.32
C LEU A 217 6.71 13.68 9.21
N PRO A 218 6.22 14.89 9.57
CA PRO A 218 6.13 15.97 8.59
C PRO A 218 7.49 16.26 7.95
N PRO A 219 7.56 16.54 6.63
CA PRO A 219 8.80 16.90 5.95
C PRO A 219 9.61 17.97 6.70
N GLY A 220 10.89 17.67 6.96
CA GLY A 220 11.80 18.55 7.71
C GLY A 220 11.78 18.37 9.23
N ARG A 221 10.96 17.44 9.76
CA ARG A 221 10.96 17.05 11.18
C ARG A 221 11.80 15.81 11.47
N GLY A 222 12.29 15.13 10.45
CA GLY A 222 13.20 14.01 10.59
C GLY A 222 14.61 14.36 10.16
N THR A 223 15.26 13.42 9.47
CA THR A 223 16.68 13.50 9.11
C THR A 223 16.93 13.12 7.64
N ILE A 224 15.87 12.94 6.86
CA ILE A 224 15.98 12.71 5.43
C ILE A 224 16.52 13.97 4.76
N PRO A 225 17.52 13.86 3.85
CA PRO A 225 18.11 15.02 3.20
C PRO A 225 17.22 15.58 2.06
N SER A 226 15.95 15.89 2.32
CA SER A 226 14.95 16.25 1.31
C SER A 226 15.32 17.46 0.45
N LYS A 227 16.03 18.45 1.01
CA LYS A 227 16.54 19.61 0.24
C LYS A 227 17.55 19.22 -0.84
N ARG A 228 18.30 18.14 -0.63
CA ARG A 228 19.27 17.63 -1.62
C ARG A 228 18.56 16.80 -2.68
N LEU A 229 17.52 16.06 -2.28
CA LEU A 229 16.67 15.31 -3.20
C LEU A 229 16.06 16.22 -4.28
N SER A 230 15.47 17.36 -3.86
CA SER A 230 14.93 18.33 -4.82
C SER A 230 16.00 18.90 -5.76
N ALA A 231 17.22 19.16 -5.27
CA ALA A 231 18.30 19.68 -6.11
C ALA A 231 18.82 18.63 -7.12
N ALA A 232 18.86 17.36 -6.74
CA ALA A 232 19.25 16.26 -7.62
C ALA A 232 18.24 16.05 -8.76
N TRP A 233 16.95 16.23 -8.48
CA TRP A 233 15.87 16.03 -9.46
C TRP A 233 15.58 17.23 -10.36
N ILE A 234 15.86 18.46 -9.88
CA ILE A 234 15.68 19.69 -10.65
C ILE A 234 16.85 19.93 -11.63
N SER A 235 17.89 19.08 -11.63
CA SER A 235 18.94 19.15 -12.65
C SER A 235 18.35 18.81 -14.03
N PRO A 236 18.51 19.68 -15.05
CA PRO A 236 17.78 19.57 -16.30
C PRO A 236 18.32 18.44 -17.16
N THR A 237 17.84 17.24 -16.92
CA THR A 237 17.91 16.13 -17.88
C THR A 237 16.48 15.77 -18.26
N THR A 238 15.98 16.50 -19.26
CA THR A 238 14.86 16.13 -20.15
C THR A 238 13.60 15.56 -19.49
N LEU A 239 12.72 16.44 -19.00
CA LEU A 239 11.29 16.17 -19.09
C LEU A 239 10.89 16.33 -20.57
N PRO A 240 10.32 15.31 -21.26
CA PRO A 240 9.67 15.55 -22.53
C PRO A 240 8.51 16.52 -22.30
N ALA A 241 8.42 17.53 -23.18
CA ALA A 241 7.37 18.54 -23.10
C ALA A 241 6.00 17.85 -23.03
N ALA A 242 5.22 18.16 -21.99
CA ALA A 242 3.83 17.77 -21.93
C ALA A 242 3.12 18.30 -23.19
N SER A 243 2.64 17.40 -24.05
CA SER A 243 1.79 17.79 -25.16
C SER A 243 0.46 18.25 -24.58
N SER A 244 0.32 19.57 -24.42
CA SER A 244 -0.95 20.20 -24.15
C SER A 244 -1.82 20.11 -25.40
N SER A 245 -2.41 18.96 -25.67
CA SER A 245 -3.56 18.88 -26.57
C SER A 245 -4.76 19.45 -25.81
N PRO A 246 -5.37 20.57 -26.25
CA PRO A 246 -6.59 21.05 -25.63
C PRO A 246 -7.68 19.98 -25.79
N ARG A 247 -8.31 19.57 -24.68
CA ARG A 247 -9.50 18.71 -24.71
C ARG A 247 -10.60 19.42 -25.51
N THR A 248 -10.78 19.02 -26.75
CA THR A 248 -12.02 19.31 -27.49
C THR A 248 -13.12 18.46 -26.91
N LEU A 249 -14.07 19.07 -26.21
CA LEU A 249 -15.37 18.46 -25.97
C LEU A 249 -15.99 18.16 -27.34
N VAL A 250 -16.14 16.90 -27.68
CA VAL A 250 -16.97 16.47 -28.80
C VAL A 250 -18.43 16.58 -28.33
N PRO A 251 -19.28 17.42 -28.96
CA PRO A 251 -20.70 17.44 -28.65
C PRO A 251 -21.33 16.13 -29.15
N GLY A 252 -22.08 15.44 -28.29
CA GLY A 252 -22.89 14.28 -28.70
C GLY A 252 -23.92 14.65 -29.77
N PRO A 253 -24.37 13.69 -30.59
CA PRO A 253 -25.27 13.96 -31.69
C PRO A 253 -26.61 14.48 -31.17
N GLY A 254 -26.99 15.66 -31.65
CA GLY A 254 -28.24 16.34 -31.30
C GLY A 254 -29.47 15.55 -31.73
N GLY A 255 -30.20 15.02 -30.76
CA GLY A 255 -31.60 14.62 -30.92
C GLY A 255 -32.50 15.83 -30.73
N SER A 256 -32.95 16.42 -31.83
CA SER A 256 -34.08 17.36 -31.83
C SER A 256 -35.37 16.53 -31.93
N ALA A 257 -36.25 16.63 -30.94
CA ALA A 257 -37.69 16.43 -31.12
C ALA A 257 -38.46 16.99 -29.91
N ASP A 258 -39.18 18.07 -30.19
CA ASP A 258 -40.45 18.54 -29.63
C ASP A 258 -40.83 18.25 -28.17
N ARG A 259 -41.00 19.36 -27.44
CA ARG A 259 -42.03 19.48 -26.38
C ARG A 259 -43.43 19.47 -27.02
N PRO A 260 -44.43 19.11 -26.21
CA PRO A 260 -45.50 20.09 -26.01
C PRO A 260 -45.82 20.33 -24.53
N ARG A 261 -45.96 21.61 -24.18
CA ARG A 261 -46.88 22.11 -23.12
C ARG A 261 -48.31 21.92 -23.66
N ALA A 262 -49.41 21.75 -22.93
CA ALA A 262 -49.82 21.87 -21.54
C ALA A 262 -51.16 21.08 -21.39
N ARG A 263 -51.64 20.86 -20.16
CA ARG A 263 -53.05 21.14 -19.76
C ARG A 263 -53.25 20.89 -18.26
N THR A 264 -53.92 21.83 -17.63
CA THR A 264 -54.53 21.81 -16.29
C THR A 264 -55.99 21.34 -16.37
N HIS A 265 -56.57 21.01 -15.20
CA HIS A 265 -57.89 20.44 -14.88
C HIS A 265 -57.86 18.90 -14.72
N GLY A 266 -58.45 18.30 -13.70
CA GLY A 266 -59.34 18.76 -12.63
C GLY A 266 -59.59 17.59 -11.67
N ASP A 267 -60.24 17.90 -10.56
CA ASP A 267 -60.58 17.05 -9.43
C ASP A 267 -61.23 15.70 -9.78
N ASP A 268 -60.95 14.67 -8.97
CA ASP A 268 -61.98 13.78 -8.38
C ASP A 268 -61.35 12.74 -7.40
N ALA A 269 -61.77 12.84 -6.14
CA ALA A 269 -61.86 11.77 -5.13
C ALA A 269 -63.36 11.72 -4.73
N PRO A 270 -63.97 10.63 -4.21
CA PRO A 270 -63.54 9.91 -2.99
C PRO A 270 -63.85 8.38 -3.00
N GLU A 271 -63.34 7.57 -2.07
CA GLU A 271 -64.02 6.93 -0.92
C GLU A 271 -63.27 5.58 -0.70
N LYS A 272 -63.08 4.93 0.44
CA LYS A 272 -63.68 4.95 1.79
C LYS A 272 -62.72 4.21 2.75
N ASN A 273 -62.63 4.68 3.99
CA ASN A 273 -62.05 4.04 5.18
C ASN A 273 -63.02 2.93 5.70
N PRO A 274 -62.70 2.03 6.68
CA PRO A 274 -62.25 2.46 8.01
C PRO A 274 -61.36 1.49 8.85
N SER A 275 -60.65 2.12 9.81
CA SER A 275 -60.44 1.73 11.22
C SER A 275 -59.96 0.33 11.61
N LEU A 276 -58.93 0.27 12.47
CA LEU A 276 -59.08 -0.14 13.88
C LEU A 276 -57.82 0.15 14.70
N GLU A 277 -58.01 0.87 15.81
CA GLU A 277 -57.08 1.02 16.92
C GLU A 277 -56.94 -0.31 17.69
N ASN A 278 -55.77 -0.52 18.31
CA ASN A 278 -55.65 -0.90 19.73
C ASN A 278 -54.17 -0.99 20.13
N GLY A 279 -53.80 -0.22 21.16
CA GLY A 279 -52.51 -0.34 21.83
C GLY A 279 -52.50 -1.46 22.87
N VAL A 280 -51.31 -1.84 23.35
CA VAL A 280 -51.02 -2.22 24.75
C VAL A 280 -49.50 -2.11 24.98
N ARG A 281 -49.12 -1.37 26.03
CA ARG A 281 -47.83 -1.46 26.74
C ARG A 281 -47.90 -2.58 27.77
N GLN A 282 -46.90 -3.45 27.86
CA GLN A 282 -46.38 -4.16 29.06
C GLN A 282 -44.94 -4.62 28.70
N GLY A 283 -43.87 -4.65 29.51
CA GLY A 283 -43.72 -4.61 30.96
C GLY A 283 -43.03 -5.91 31.45
N PHE A 284 -41.78 -5.82 31.92
CA PHE A 284 -40.99 -6.81 32.72
C PHE A 284 -40.62 -8.15 32.03
N SER A 285 -39.48 -8.82 32.27
CA SER A 285 -38.82 -9.17 33.53
C SER A 285 -37.33 -9.53 33.36
N ARG A 286 -36.59 -9.33 34.47
CA ARG A 286 -35.26 -9.87 34.79
C ARG A 286 -35.21 -11.40 34.73
N GLN A 287 -34.01 -11.94 34.49
CA GLN A 287 -33.50 -13.14 35.17
C GLN A 287 -32.00 -12.97 35.46
N GLU A 288 -31.67 -13.06 36.74
CA GLU A 288 -30.35 -13.23 37.33
C GLU A 288 -29.92 -14.71 37.23
N THR A 289 -28.61 -14.98 37.14
CA THR A 289 -27.95 -16.03 37.93
C THR A 289 -26.49 -15.65 38.25
N ALA A 290 -26.13 -15.95 39.50
CA ALA A 290 -24.90 -15.69 40.27
C ALA A 290 -23.62 -16.34 39.66
N SER A 291 -22.42 -15.74 39.76
CA SER A 291 -21.48 -15.66 40.90
C SER A 291 -21.05 -17.00 41.53
N SER A 292 -19.75 -17.29 41.45
CA SER A 292 -18.97 -17.87 42.55
C SER A 292 -17.48 -17.53 42.42
N ASP A 293 -16.98 -16.80 43.42
CA ASP A 293 -15.58 -16.51 43.72
C ASP A 293 -14.75 -17.76 44.07
N GLY A 294 -13.43 -17.63 43.95
CA GLY A 294 -12.48 -18.59 44.48
C GLY A 294 -11.03 -18.11 44.43
N ALA A 295 -10.68 -17.10 45.24
CA ALA A 295 -9.30 -16.69 45.49
C ALA A 295 -8.54 -17.71 46.34
N LYS A 296 -7.27 -18.02 45.99
CA LYS A 296 -6.22 -18.43 46.94
C LYS A 296 -4.84 -17.91 46.49
N THR A 297 -4.05 -17.61 47.52
CA THR A 297 -2.90 -16.72 47.63
C THR A 297 -1.53 -17.42 47.58
N GLY A 298 -0.54 -16.81 46.88
CA GLY A 298 0.92 -16.76 47.16
C GLY A 298 1.77 -18.05 47.13
N PRO A 299 3.13 -17.99 47.10
CA PRO A 299 3.99 -16.86 47.51
C PRO A 299 5.14 -16.57 46.48
N PRO A 300 6.26 -15.85 46.77
CA PRO A 300 6.66 -14.66 46.02
C PRO A 300 7.94 -14.80 45.18
N ALA A 301 8.24 -13.72 44.46
CA ALA A 301 9.37 -13.47 43.60
C ALA A 301 10.74 -13.95 44.12
N ARG A 302 11.54 -14.52 43.22
CA ARG A 302 12.99 -14.65 43.37
C ARG A 302 13.68 -13.72 42.38
N HIS A 303 14.43 -12.78 42.93
CA HIS A 303 15.52 -12.09 42.23
C HIS A 303 16.46 -13.12 41.62
N HIS A 304 16.70 -13.03 40.31
CA HIS A 304 17.90 -13.60 39.70
C HIS A 304 18.84 -12.48 39.29
N GLN A 305 19.98 -12.50 39.95
CA GLN A 305 21.16 -11.70 39.69
C GLN A 305 21.70 -11.97 38.28
N CYS A 306 22.23 -10.90 37.70
CA CYS A 306 23.17 -10.90 36.59
C CYS A 306 24.38 -11.80 36.92
N PRO A 307 24.76 -12.77 36.07
CA PRO A 307 26.08 -13.37 36.14
C PRO A 307 27.07 -12.52 35.35
N THR A 308 28.11 -12.13 36.06
CA THR A 308 29.36 -11.55 35.57
C THR A 308 30.05 -12.44 34.53
N SER A 309 30.77 -11.78 33.63
CA SER A 309 31.86 -12.28 32.78
C SER A 309 32.62 -13.50 33.32
N LYS A 310 32.66 -14.59 32.54
CA LYS A 310 33.89 -15.28 32.07
C LYS A 310 33.55 -16.60 31.36
N GLU A 311 34.27 -16.82 30.26
CA GLU A 311 34.64 -18.11 29.67
C GLU A 311 33.53 -18.97 29.03
N ALA A 312 33.46 -18.87 27.70
CA ALA A 312 33.08 -19.97 26.83
C ALA A 312 33.94 -19.92 25.56
N GLU A 313 35.17 -20.41 25.64
CA GLU A 313 35.88 -20.96 24.49
C GLU A 313 35.20 -22.28 24.10
N GLY A 314 34.74 -22.38 22.86
CA GLY A 314 33.95 -23.55 22.42
C GLY A 314 33.78 -23.64 20.91
N LYS A 315 34.88 -23.97 20.21
CA LYS A 315 34.98 -24.77 18.98
C LYS A 315 33.97 -24.48 17.85
N ILE A 316 34.42 -23.71 16.87
CA ILE A 316 33.85 -23.66 15.51
C ILE A 316 34.36 -24.89 14.74
N GLY A 317 33.45 -25.72 14.25
CA GLY A 317 33.74 -26.85 13.34
C GLY A 317 33.91 -26.38 11.88
N PRO A 318 34.53 -27.19 11.00
CA PRO A 318 35.13 -26.70 9.76
C PRO A 318 34.11 -26.67 8.62
N VAL A 319 33.33 -25.60 8.50
CA VAL A 319 32.64 -25.21 7.25
C VAL A 319 32.47 -23.68 7.23
N ALA A 320 33.57 -22.94 7.30
CA ALA A 320 33.55 -21.48 7.20
C ALA A 320 34.87 -20.90 6.67
N GLU A 321 35.51 -21.61 5.73
CA GLU A 321 36.76 -21.18 5.12
C GLU A 321 36.75 -21.43 3.60
N GLU A 322 35.70 -20.97 2.92
CA GLU A 322 35.69 -20.96 1.44
C GLU A 322 34.81 -19.84 0.84
N LEU A 323 34.82 -18.63 1.41
CA LEU A 323 34.18 -17.46 0.79
C LEU A 323 34.95 -16.13 0.96
N LEU A 324 36.18 -16.14 1.47
CA LEU A 324 36.97 -14.92 1.71
C LEU A 324 38.26 -14.79 0.88
N SER A 325 38.41 -15.56 -0.20
CA SER A 325 39.65 -15.52 -1.01
C SER A 325 39.40 -15.39 -2.51
N ARG A 326 38.94 -14.23 -2.98
CA ARG A 326 39.25 -13.75 -4.36
C ARG A 326 39.34 -12.22 -4.43
N PRO A 327 40.51 -11.63 -4.79
CA PRO A 327 40.65 -10.21 -5.04
C PRO A 327 40.43 -9.89 -6.53
N GLY A 328 39.60 -8.89 -6.83
CA GLY A 328 39.25 -8.48 -8.20
C GLY A 328 39.15 -6.98 -8.37
N ARG A 329 40.33 -6.35 -8.53
CA ARG A 329 40.68 -5.06 -9.17
C ARG A 329 39.54 -4.11 -9.60
N TYR A 330 39.54 -2.92 -9.03
CA TYR A 330 39.23 -1.67 -9.76
C TYR A 330 40.03 -0.50 -9.17
N ARG A 331 40.83 0.16 -10.01
CA ARG A 331 41.28 1.57 -9.93
C ARG A 331 42.06 1.93 -11.20
N PRO A 332 42.14 3.22 -11.56
CA PRO A 332 41.35 4.36 -11.10
C PRO A 332 40.17 4.68 -12.04
#